data_AF-A0A922JUV3-F1
#
_entry.id   AF-A0A922JUV3-F1
#
_cell.length_a   1.000
_cell.length_b   1.000
_cell.length_c   1.000
_cell.angle_alpha   90.00
_cell.angle_beta   90.00
_cell.angle_gamma   90.00
#
_symmetry.space_group_name_H-M   'P 1'
#
loop_
_entity.id
_entity.type
_entity.pdbx_description
1 polymer ?
#
loop_
_entity_poly.entity_id
_entity_poly.type
_entity_poly.pdbx_seq_one_letter_code
_entity_poly.pdbx_strand_id
1 'polypeptide(L)'
;METGNAVNTTEGAAAASMLDSGNFVLYNSDNRTIWQSFDQPTDTLLPSQELKADKTDGKVLFSSRSDTDHSKGIFRLIMQQDGWLAMYPVGTNFSVKYGYWNDGGVPGGRTNVSLNFDTDGRLYLLNGTGISIVNITKGGPTKEVIYRLRIDPDGTLRHYSHNMDQNGDWKITWFGPNDTCAPKDATGLCQECLPGFKRVNQDRCVSGCERNSDSKSCKRKKKNRVVILIILVSLLSFGCIILAIAGIAIYKYRRWLYRSISNAR
;
A
#
# COMPACT_ATOMS: atom_id res chain seq x y z
N MET A 1 -7.40 8.35 10.83
CA MET A 1 -8.72 7.90 11.30
C MET A 1 -9.30 7.05 10.19
N GLU A 2 -9.08 5.74 10.24
CA GLU A 2 -9.80 4.82 9.36
C GLU A 2 -11.26 4.80 9.82
N THR A 3 -12.18 4.95 8.86
CA THR A 3 -13.61 4.84 9.10
C THR A 3 -13.93 3.37 9.38
N GLY A 4 -14.12 3.03 10.65
CA GLY A 4 -14.64 1.72 11.02
C GLY A 4 -15.99 1.50 10.35
N ASN A 5 -16.15 0.36 9.66
CA ASN A 5 -17.45 -0.08 9.19
C ASN A 5 -18.37 -0.18 10.40
N ALA A 6 -19.40 0.67 10.46
CA ALA A 6 -20.44 0.56 11.46
C ALA A 6 -21.13 -0.79 11.28
N VAL A 7 -20.96 -1.68 12.26
CA VAL A 7 -21.69 -2.94 12.28
C VAL A 7 -23.15 -2.58 12.52
N ASN A 8 -23.99 -2.89 11.55
CA ASN A 8 -25.42 -2.60 11.59
C ASN A 8 -26.10 -3.66 12.48
N THR A 9 -25.86 -3.62 13.78
CA THR A 9 -26.57 -4.49 14.73
C THR A 9 -27.97 -3.93 14.93
N THR A 10 -28.99 -4.74 14.64
CA THR A 10 -30.40 -4.41 14.90
C THR A 10 -30.68 -4.27 16.40
N GLU A 11 -29.76 -4.71 17.25
CA GLU A 11 -29.80 -4.62 18.70
C GLU A 11 -28.79 -3.56 19.19
N GLY A 12 -29.23 -2.69 20.11
CA GLY A 12 -28.39 -1.65 20.71
C GLY A 12 -27.41 -2.22 21.74
N ALA A 13 -26.19 -1.68 21.77
CA ALA A 13 -25.23 -1.99 22.82
C ALA A 13 -25.64 -1.34 24.15
N ALA A 14 -25.65 -2.13 25.22
CA ALA A 14 -25.96 -1.70 26.59
C ALA A 14 -24.72 -1.71 27.49
N ALA A 15 -23.75 -2.60 27.23
CA ALA A 15 -22.51 -2.70 27.99
C ALA A 15 -21.32 -3.10 27.10
N ALA A 16 -20.11 -2.84 27.59
CA ALA A 16 -18.86 -3.22 26.95
C ALA A 16 -17.87 -3.77 27.99
N SER A 17 -17.06 -4.75 27.62
CA SER A 17 -16.01 -5.31 28.48
C SER A 17 -14.73 -5.60 27.70
N MET A 18 -13.59 -5.40 28.35
CA MET A 18 -12.30 -5.92 27.91
C MET A 18 -12.00 -7.16 28.73
N LEU A 19 -11.98 -8.33 28.08
CA LEU A 19 -11.68 -9.60 28.74
C LEU A 19 -10.16 -9.75 28.97
N ASP A 20 -9.77 -10.60 29.92
CA ASP A 20 -8.35 -10.89 30.20
C ASP A 20 -7.60 -11.47 28.99
N SER A 21 -8.32 -12.06 28.03
CA SER A 21 -7.76 -12.51 26.75
C SER A 21 -7.39 -11.36 25.79
N GLY A 22 -7.78 -10.12 26.09
CA GLY A 22 -7.70 -8.97 25.19
C GLY A 22 -8.87 -8.84 24.22
N ASN A 23 -9.87 -9.73 24.31
CA ASN A 23 -11.09 -9.62 23.51
C ASN A 23 -11.98 -8.49 24.07
N PHE A 24 -12.28 -7.50 23.23
CA PHE A 24 -13.21 -6.41 23.57
C PHE A 24 -14.60 -6.79 23.06
N VAL A 25 -15.59 -6.84 23.95
CA VAL A 25 -16.91 -7.41 23.69
C VAL A 25 -17.99 -6.39 24.00
N LEU A 26 -18.99 -6.26 23.11
CA LEU A 26 -20.20 -5.48 23.32
C LEU A 26 -21.38 -6.40 23.59
N TYR A 27 -22.19 -6.03 24.59
CA TYR A 27 -23.36 -6.77 25.04
C TYR A 27 -24.63 -5.95 24.84
N ASN A 28 -25.74 -6.62 24.51
CA ASN A 28 -27.08 -6.02 24.55
C ASN A 28 -27.66 -6.02 25.99
N SER A 29 -28.89 -5.52 26.16
CA SER A 29 -29.58 -5.47 27.45
C SER A 29 -29.87 -6.84 28.08
N ASP A 30 -29.87 -7.91 27.27
CA ASP A 30 -30.08 -9.30 27.71
C ASP A 30 -28.75 -10.01 28.04
N ASN A 31 -27.65 -9.26 28.16
CA ASN A 31 -26.28 -9.76 28.33
C ASN A 31 -25.80 -10.70 27.19
N ARG A 32 -26.37 -10.60 26.00
CA ARG A 32 -25.90 -11.35 24.82
C ARG A 32 -24.80 -10.58 24.11
N THR A 33 -23.75 -11.28 23.69
CA THR A 33 -22.70 -10.71 22.85
C THR A 33 -23.27 -10.36 21.47
N ILE A 34 -23.19 -9.09 21.10
CA ILE A 34 -23.62 -8.59 19.79
C ILE A 34 -22.45 -8.21 18.88
N TRP A 35 -21.25 -8.03 19.45
CA TRP A 35 -20.02 -7.76 18.72
C TRP A 35 -18.79 -8.12 19.57
N GLN A 36 -17.70 -8.54 18.94
CA GLN A 36 -16.41 -8.74 19.60
C GLN A 36 -15.21 -8.46 18.69
N SER A 37 -14.12 -7.95 19.26
CA SER A 37 -12.91 -7.58 18.50
C SER A 37 -12.21 -8.79 17.89
N PHE A 38 -12.31 -9.96 18.53
CA PHE A 38 -11.70 -11.19 18.01
C PHE A 38 -12.30 -11.66 16.68
N ASP A 39 -13.50 -11.19 16.32
CA ASP A 39 -14.11 -11.44 15.01
C ASP A 39 -13.60 -10.49 13.91
N GLN A 40 -12.80 -9.48 14.25
CA GLN A 40 -12.24 -8.48 13.35
C GLN A 40 -10.72 -8.33 13.57
N PRO A 41 -9.91 -9.37 13.24
CA PRO A 41 -8.48 -9.31 13.43
C PRO A 41 -7.81 -8.22 12.57
N THR A 42 -6.68 -7.70 13.04
CA THR A 42 -5.86 -6.70 12.33
C THR A 42 -4.64 -7.37 11.68
N ASP A 43 -3.42 -7.05 12.12
CA ASP A 43 -2.19 -7.72 11.71
C ASP A 43 -1.79 -8.82 12.71
N THR A 44 -2.47 -8.91 13.85
CA THR A 44 -2.10 -9.74 14.99
C THR A 44 -3.25 -10.64 15.41
N LEU A 45 -2.93 -11.90 15.71
CA LEU A 45 -3.78 -12.87 16.36
C LEU A 45 -3.28 -13.08 17.80
N LEU A 46 -4.19 -12.99 18.77
CA LEU A 46 -3.88 -13.18 20.19
C LEU A 46 -4.20 -14.61 20.67
N PRO A 47 -3.61 -15.05 21.79
CA PRO A 47 -4.01 -16.31 22.39
C PRO A 47 -5.52 -16.36 22.67
N SER A 48 -6.11 -17.55 22.54
CA SER A 48 -7.55 -17.83 22.57
C SER A 48 -8.35 -17.28 21.39
N GLN A 49 -7.71 -16.60 20.42
CA GLN A 49 -8.34 -16.19 19.17
C GLN A 49 -8.15 -17.27 18.09
N GLU A 50 -9.15 -17.42 17.24
CA GLU A 50 -9.14 -18.35 16.11
C GLU A 50 -9.34 -17.61 14.78
N LEU A 51 -8.62 -18.07 13.75
CA LEU A 51 -8.80 -17.65 12.37
C LEU A 51 -9.53 -18.76 11.62
N LYS A 52 -10.85 -18.62 11.51
CA LYS A 52 -11.74 -19.55 10.82
C LYS A 52 -11.78 -19.27 9.32
N ALA A 53 -11.90 -20.34 8.53
CA ALA A 53 -12.34 -20.20 7.15
C ALA A 53 -13.82 -19.78 7.12
N ASP A 54 -14.11 -18.65 6.48
CA ASP A 54 -15.49 -18.18 6.31
C ASP A 54 -15.93 -18.28 4.84
N LYS A 55 -17.25 -18.41 4.62
CA LYS A 55 -17.89 -18.50 3.29
C LYS A 55 -17.68 -17.24 2.46
N THR A 56 -17.41 -16.11 3.12
CA THR A 56 -17.21 -14.78 2.56
C THR A 56 -15.86 -14.18 2.99
N ASP A 57 -14.76 -14.94 2.86
CA ASP A 57 -13.39 -14.49 3.19
C ASP A 57 -13.22 -13.85 4.59
N GLY A 58 -14.19 -14.00 5.50
CA GLY A 58 -14.55 -13.01 6.52
C GLY A 58 -13.68 -12.90 7.77
N LYS A 59 -12.53 -13.57 7.84
CA LYS A 59 -11.50 -13.27 8.86
C LYS A 59 -10.14 -13.32 8.18
N VAL A 60 -9.60 -12.13 7.90
CA VAL A 60 -8.32 -11.94 7.22
C VAL A 60 -7.42 -11.11 8.12
N LEU A 61 -6.20 -11.56 8.34
CA LEU A 61 -5.18 -10.68 8.91
C LEU A 61 -4.51 -9.91 7.78
N PHE A 62 -4.36 -8.61 7.93
CA PHE A 62 -3.60 -7.77 7.02
C PHE A 62 -2.35 -7.27 7.70
N SER A 63 -1.20 -7.32 7.03
CA SER A 63 0.03 -6.74 7.59
C SER A 63 -0.16 -5.26 7.92
N SER A 64 0.61 -4.73 8.86
CA SER A 64 0.80 -3.29 8.97
C SER A 64 1.54 -2.76 7.72
N ARG A 65 1.41 -1.46 7.42
CA ARG A 65 2.16 -0.81 6.32
C ARG A 65 3.65 -0.67 6.63
N SER A 66 3.99 -0.42 7.90
CA SER A 66 5.36 -0.43 8.42
C SER A 66 5.34 -0.72 9.93
N ASP A 67 6.51 -0.72 10.58
CA ASP A 67 6.59 -0.88 12.04
C ASP A 67 6.00 0.32 12.81
N THR A 68 5.89 1.48 12.17
CA THR A 68 5.36 2.72 12.76
C THR A 68 4.01 3.13 12.20
N ASP A 69 3.58 2.54 11.08
CA ASP A 69 2.29 2.80 10.44
C ASP A 69 1.45 1.51 10.43
N HIS A 70 0.52 1.47 11.39
CA HIS A 70 -0.41 0.35 11.60
C HIS A 70 -1.64 0.38 10.68
N SER A 71 -1.67 1.28 9.69
CA SER A 71 -2.68 1.18 8.63
C SER A 71 -2.51 -0.10 7.82
N LYS A 72 -3.58 -0.48 7.11
CA LYS A 72 -3.62 -1.68 6.30
C LYS A 72 -2.47 -1.72 5.28
N GLY A 73 -1.60 -2.70 5.42
CA GLY A 73 -0.50 -3.02 4.54
C GLY A 73 -0.93 -3.84 3.32
N ILE A 74 0.06 -4.46 2.68
CA ILE A 74 -0.09 -5.08 1.35
C ILE A 74 -0.04 -6.60 1.37
N PHE A 75 0.10 -7.22 2.54
CA PHE A 75 0.07 -8.66 2.68
C PHE A 75 -1.13 -9.07 3.52
N ARG A 76 -1.65 -10.26 3.24
CA ARG A 76 -2.76 -10.83 4.00
C ARG A 76 -2.57 -12.32 4.25
N LEU A 77 -3.00 -12.77 5.42
CA LEU A 77 -3.09 -14.18 5.82
C LEU A 77 -4.55 -14.58 5.89
N ILE A 78 -4.87 -15.72 5.28
CA ILE A 78 -6.21 -16.29 5.28
C ILE A 78 -6.20 -17.78 5.58
N MET A 79 -7.24 -18.23 6.26
CA MET A 79 -7.61 -19.64 6.34
C MET A 79 -8.62 -19.92 5.23
N GLN A 80 -8.22 -20.65 4.19
CA GLN A 80 -9.08 -20.93 3.03
C GLN A 80 -10.08 -22.05 3.33
N GLN A 81 -11.21 -22.04 2.60
CA GLN A 81 -12.29 -23.03 2.77
C GLN A 81 -11.88 -24.46 2.38
N ASP A 82 -10.88 -24.59 1.52
CA ASP A 82 -10.28 -25.86 1.09
C ASP A 82 -9.21 -26.38 2.07
N GLY A 83 -9.00 -25.68 3.18
CA GLY A 83 -8.15 -26.12 4.29
C GLY A 83 -6.72 -25.61 4.24
N TRP A 84 -6.38 -24.76 3.27
CA TRP A 84 -5.04 -24.16 3.19
C TRP A 84 -4.94 -22.87 4.03
N LEU A 85 -3.96 -22.83 4.93
CA LEU A 85 -3.50 -21.56 5.50
C LEU A 85 -2.53 -20.92 4.51
N ALA A 86 -2.86 -19.73 4.00
CA ALA A 86 -2.12 -19.14 2.90
C ALA A 86 -1.97 -17.64 3.03
N MET A 87 -0.91 -17.11 2.43
CA MET A 87 -0.61 -15.68 2.40
C MET A 87 -0.60 -15.17 0.96
N TYR A 88 -1.09 -13.94 0.79
CA TYR A 88 -1.25 -13.31 -0.51
C TYR A 88 -0.91 -11.83 -0.45
N PRO A 89 -0.43 -11.24 -1.56
CA PRO A 89 -0.49 -9.80 -1.73
C PRO A 89 -1.94 -9.32 -1.82
N VAL A 90 -2.23 -8.15 -1.26
CA VAL A 90 -3.53 -7.48 -1.39
C VAL A 90 -3.79 -7.13 -2.86
N GLY A 91 -5.03 -7.31 -3.31
CA GLY A 91 -5.43 -7.04 -4.70
C GLY A 91 -5.22 -8.20 -5.67
N THR A 92 -4.71 -9.35 -5.22
CA THR A 92 -4.58 -10.57 -6.04
C THR A 92 -5.78 -11.50 -5.86
N ASN A 93 -5.96 -12.46 -6.76
CA ASN A 93 -6.93 -13.54 -6.58
C ASN A 93 -6.32 -14.65 -5.72
N PHE A 94 -7.15 -15.36 -4.95
CA PHE A 94 -6.75 -16.55 -4.19
C PHE A 94 -6.52 -17.72 -5.14
N SER A 95 -5.30 -17.80 -5.67
CA SER A 95 -4.86 -18.87 -6.56
C SER A 95 -3.42 -19.25 -6.24
N VAL A 96 -3.04 -20.48 -6.59
CA VAL A 96 -1.69 -21.00 -6.37
C VAL A 96 -0.61 -20.07 -6.94
N LYS A 97 -0.90 -19.37 -8.05
CA LYS A 97 0.00 -18.42 -8.71
C LYS A 97 0.43 -17.24 -7.82
N TYR A 98 -0.46 -16.75 -6.96
CA TYR A 98 -0.22 -15.54 -6.15
C TYR A 98 0.00 -15.83 -4.66
N GLY A 99 -0.34 -17.05 -4.22
CA GLY A 99 -0.12 -17.45 -2.84
C GLY A 99 1.34 -17.81 -2.61
N TYR A 100 1.93 -17.25 -1.57
CA TYR A 100 3.25 -17.61 -1.10
C TYR A 100 3.07 -18.17 0.32
N TRP A 101 3.62 -19.34 0.60
CA TRP A 101 3.27 -20.22 1.74
C TRP A 101 2.09 -21.18 1.52
N ASN A 102 1.75 -21.49 0.27
CA ASN A 102 0.81 -22.59 -0.04
C ASN A 102 1.38 -23.98 0.28
N ASP A 103 2.70 -24.16 0.28
CA ASP A 103 3.35 -25.47 0.48
C ASP A 103 3.90 -25.64 1.92
N GLY A 104 3.46 -24.76 2.84
CA GLY A 104 4.00 -24.57 4.19
C GLY A 104 3.83 -25.71 5.19
N GLY A 105 3.53 -26.93 4.74
CA GLY A 105 3.26 -28.08 5.60
C GLY A 105 1.84 -28.12 6.18
N VAL A 106 0.93 -27.30 5.66
CA VAL A 106 -0.50 -27.31 6.02
C VAL A 106 -1.25 -28.16 4.99
N PRO A 107 -1.77 -29.36 5.33
CA PRO A 107 -2.45 -30.20 4.37
C PRO A 107 -3.80 -29.58 3.96
N GLY A 108 -3.94 -29.25 2.67
CA GLY A 108 -5.24 -28.92 2.09
C GLY A 108 -6.14 -30.13 1.83
N GLY A 109 -7.30 -29.86 1.24
CA GLY A 109 -8.32 -30.88 0.93
C GLY A 109 -9.25 -31.19 2.10
N ARG A 110 -9.35 -30.28 3.07
CA ARG A 110 -10.18 -30.43 4.27
C ARG A 110 -11.09 -29.22 4.41
N THR A 111 -12.35 -29.44 4.69
CA THR A 111 -13.31 -28.35 4.90
C THR A 111 -13.37 -27.96 6.37
N ASN A 112 -13.77 -26.70 6.63
CA ASN A 112 -14.00 -26.18 7.98
C ASN A 112 -12.76 -26.28 8.90
N VAL A 113 -11.59 -25.93 8.37
CA VAL A 113 -10.35 -25.85 9.14
C VAL A 113 -10.22 -24.47 9.77
N SER A 114 -9.72 -24.40 11.01
CA SER A 114 -9.37 -23.15 11.68
C SER A 114 -7.91 -23.17 12.15
N LEU A 115 -7.27 -22.01 12.11
CA LEU A 115 -6.00 -21.76 12.80
C LEU A 115 -6.30 -21.29 14.21
N ASN A 116 -5.72 -21.98 15.19
CA ASN A 116 -5.98 -21.78 16.61
C ASN A 116 -4.67 -21.43 17.31
N PHE A 117 -4.76 -20.46 18.21
CA PHE A 117 -3.62 -19.99 18.96
C PHE A 117 -3.94 -20.02 20.45
N ASP A 118 -3.19 -20.83 21.19
CA ASP A 118 -3.47 -21.12 22.59
C ASP A 118 -2.58 -20.30 23.53
N THR A 119 -3.02 -20.21 24.78
CA THR A 119 -2.39 -19.43 25.86
C THR A 119 -0.97 -19.84 26.20
N ASP A 120 -0.58 -21.07 25.86
CA ASP A 120 0.79 -21.59 25.99
C ASP A 120 1.64 -21.37 24.73
N GLY A 121 1.18 -20.55 23.79
CA GLY A 121 1.90 -20.25 22.56
C GLY A 121 1.85 -21.38 21.53
N ARG A 122 0.98 -22.39 21.70
CA ARG A 122 0.76 -23.40 20.66
C ARG A 122 -0.06 -22.81 19.52
N LEU A 123 0.47 -22.97 18.32
CA LEU A 123 -0.19 -22.65 17.06
C LEU A 123 -0.48 -23.96 16.33
N TYR A 124 -1.75 -24.21 16.02
CA TYR A 124 -2.18 -25.47 15.41
C TYR A 124 -3.44 -25.31 14.58
N LEU A 125 -3.72 -26.31 13.75
CA LEU A 125 -4.91 -26.37 12.92
C LEU A 125 -5.88 -27.40 13.48
N LEU A 126 -7.15 -27.01 13.61
CA LEU A 126 -8.25 -27.92 13.92
C LEU A 126 -9.09 -28.15 12.67
N ASN A 127 -9.57 -29.37 12.47
CA ASN A 127 -10.61 -29.64 11.48
C ASN A 127 -12.01 -29.28 12.04
N GLY A 128 -13.05 -29.45 11.21
CA GLY A 128 -14.43 -29.15 11.61
C GLY A 128 -14.99 -30.00 12.75
N THR A 129 -14.30 -31.08 13.17
CA THR A 129 -14.67 -31.90 14.33
C THR A 129 -13.88 -31.54 15.59
N GLY A 130 -13.02 -30.52 15.54
CA GLY A 130 -12.17 -30.09 16.65
C GLY A 130 -10.94 -30.97 16.88
N ILE A 131 -10.58 -31.84 15.94
CA ILE A 131 -9.37 -32.67 16.02
C ILE A 131 -8.18 -31.87 15.50
N SER A 132 -7.09 -31.85 16.26
CA SER A 132 -5.83 -31.26 15.80
C SER A 132 -5.25 -32.07 14.66
N ILE A 133 -5.00 -31.38 13.55
CA ILE A 133 -4.53 -31.98 12.31
C ILE A 133 -3.10 -31.59 11.95
N VAL A 134 -2.63 -30.46 12.48
CA VAL A 134 -1.27 -29.94 12.30
C VAL A 134 -0.89 -29.17 13.54
N ASN A 135 0.26 -29.48 14.13
CA ASN A 135 0.88 -28.64 15.15
C ASN A 135 2.02 -27.85 14.48
N ILE A 136 1.90 -26.53 14.45
CA ILE A 136 2.89 -25.62 13.83
C ILE A 136 3.99 -25.29 14.83
N THR A 137 3.61 -25.00 16.08
CA THR A 137 4.55 -24.77 17.19
C THR A 137 4.31 -25.77 18.31
N LYS A 138 5.34 -25.98 19.15
CA LYS A 138 5.25 -26.86 20.34
C LYS A 138 4.67 -26.16 21.58
N GLY A 139 4.50 -24.84 21.54
CA GLY A 139 4.22 -24.01 22.72
C GLY A 139 5.46 -23.75 23.57
N GLY A 140 5.25 -23.11 24.72
CA GLY A 140 6.30 -22.75 25.66
C GLY A 140 5.78 -22.40 27.06
N PRO A 141 6.60 -21.76 27.90
CA PRO A 141 6.19 -21.40 29.26
C PRO A 141 5.03 -20.41 29.27
N THR A 142 4.06 -20.63 30.16
CA THR A 142 2.91 -19.74 30.36
C THR A 142 3.10 -18.73 31.49
N LYS A 143 4.01 -19.00 32.43
CA LYS A 143 4.25 -18.10 33.56
C LYS A 143 5.05 -16.87 33.10
N GLU A 144 4.50 -15.68 33.37
CA GLU A 144 5.16 -14.38 33.10
C GLU A 144 5.59 -14.20 31.63
N VAL A 145 4.96 -14.92 30.71
CA VAL A 145 5.27 -14.86 29.27
C VAL A 145 3.99 -14.62 28.50
N ILE A 146 4.06 -13.68 27.57
CA ILE A 146 2.98 -13.39 26.61
C ILE A 146 3.41 -13.82 25.21
N TYR A 147 2.45 -14.34 24.45
CA TYR A 147 2.64 -14.74 23.07
C TYR A 147 1.76 -13.93 22.14
N ARG A 148 2.26 -13.65 20.93
CA ARG A 148 1.45 -13.08 19.84
C ARG A 148 1.88 -13.66 18.50
N LEU A 149 0.93 -13.79 17.58
CA LEU A 149 1.18 -14.16 16.20
C LEU A 149 0.88 -12.95 15.31
N ARG A 150 1.82 -12.53 14.46
CA ARG A 150 1.66 -11.32 13.65
C ARG A 150 2.12 -11.53 12.22
N ILE A 151 1.36 -11.04 11.25
CA ILE A 151 1.86 -10.85 9.88
C ILE A 151 2.55 -9.49 9.81
N ASP A 152 3.87 -9.52 9.67
CA ASP A 152 4.69 -8.32 9.69
C ASP A 152 4.65 -7.56 8.34
N PRO A 153 5.12 -6.30 8.31
CA PRO A 153 5.12 -5.47 7.10
C PRO A 153 5.87 -6.06 5.90
N ASP A 154 6.79 -6.99 6.14
CA ASP A 154 7.53 -7.70 5.09
C ASP A 154 6.79 -8.92 4.53
N GLY A 155 5.58 -9.20 5.03
CA GLY A 155 4.74 -10.31 4.59
C GLY A 155 5.08 -11.65 5.24
N THR A 156 5.88 -11.67 6.31
CA THR A 156 6.20 -12.89 7.07
C THR A 156 5.28 -13.02 8.27
N LEU A 157 4.73 -14.21 8.49
CA LEU A 157 4.01 -14.55 9.72
C LEU A 157 5.02 -14.91 10.81
N ARG A 158 5.02 -14.19 11.92
CA ARG A 158 5.96 -14.39 13.03
C ARG A 158 5.22 -14.66 14.33
N HIS A 159 5.66 -15.69 15.03
CA HIS A 159 5.24 -16.02 16.37
C HIS A 159 6.28 -15.45 17.35
N TYR A 160 5.81 -14.61 18.26
CA TYR A 160 6.64 -13.91 19.23
C TYR A 160 6.35 -14.37 20.65
N SER A 161 7.39 -14.35 21.48
CA SER A 161 7.27 -14.39 22.93
C SER A 161 7.86 -13.12 23.56
N HIS A 162 7.31 -12.72 24.69
CA HIS A 162 7.84 -11.64 25.50
C HIS A 162 7.74 -12.05 26.98
N ASN A 163 8.86 -11.94 27.69
CA ASN A 163 8.94 -12.22 29.12
C ASN A 163 8.71 -10.92 29.89
N MET A 164 7.70 -10.92 30.77
CA MET A 164 7.25 -9.74 31.50
C MET A 164 8.17 -9.34 32.66
N ASP A 165 9.01 -10.24 33.17
CA ASP A 165 9.85 -9.99 34.35
C ASP A 165 11.16 -9.26 34.03
N GLN A 166 11.61 -9.31 32.76
CA GLN A 166 12.99 -8.93 32.39
C GLN A 166 13.10 -7.69 31.52
N ASN A 167 12.10 -6.79 31.49
CA ASN A 167 12.10 -5.62 30.59
C ASN A 167 12.46 -6.05 29.14
N GLY A 168 12.00 -7.25 28.77
CA GLY A 168 12.60 -8.04 27.70
C GLY A 168 12.09 -7.61 26.33
N ASP A 169 12.91 -7.71 25.31
CA ASP A 169 12.44 -7.48 23.94
C ASP A 169 11.54 -8.63 23.46
N TRP A 170 10.67 -8.35 22.49
CA TRP A 170 9.93 -9.39 21.77
C TRP A 170 10.92 -10.31 21.04
N LYS A 171 10.83 -11.62 21.31
CA LYS A 171 11.66 -12.64 20.68
C LYS A 171 10.85 -13.44 19.67
N ILE A 172 11.38 -13.62 18.46
CA ILE A 172 10.78 -14.49 17.46
C ILE A 172 11.09 -15.94 17.86
N THR A 173 10.07 -16.76 18.09
CA THR A 173 10.25 -18.18 18.41
C THR A 173 9.92 -19.09 17.23
N TRP A 174 9.17 -18.58 16.24
CA TRP A 174 8.87 -19.25 14.98
C TRP A 174 8.47 -18.21 13.93
N PHE A 175 8.70 -18.51 12.65
CA PHE A 175 8.20 -17.71 11.54
C PHE A 175 7.89 -18.59 10.32
N GLY A 176 7.02 -18.09 9.46
CA GLY A 176 6.64 -18.72 8.20
C GLY A 176 6.28 -17.66 7.16
N PRO A 177 6.53 -17.90 5.86
CA PRO A 177 7.23 -19.05 5.28
C PRO A 177 8.73 -19.12 5.66
N ASN A 178 9.28 -20.34 5.70
CA ASN A 178 10.69 -20.60 6.04
C ASN A 178 11.64 -20.32 4.86
N ASP A 179 11.09 -20.03 3.67
CA ASP A 179 11.83 -19.68 2.48
C ASP A 179 12.05 -18.15 2.44
N THR A 180 13.32 -17.75 2.52
CA THR A 180 13.80 -16.37 2.39
C THR A 180 13.40 -15.66 1.09
N CYS A 181 12.89 -16.40 0.10
CA CYS A 181 12.41 -15.87 -1.18
C CYS A 181 10.89 -15.67 -1.22
N ALA A 182 10.11 -16.15 -0.26
CA ALA A 182 8.66 -16.28 -0.44
C ALA A 182 7.85 -14.97 -0.55
N PRO A 183 8.17 -13.83 0.12
CA PRO A 183 7.55 -12.56 -0.26
C PRO A 183 8.23 -11.92 -1.48
N LYS A 184 9.48 -12.31 -1.78
CA LYS A 184 10.31 -11.72 -2.85
C LYS A 184 9.95 -12.28 -4.24
N ASP A 185 9.47 -13.52 -4.30
CA ASP A 185 8.92 -14.18 -5.48
C ASP A 185 7.46 -13.81 -5.76
N ALA A 186 6.98 -12.70 -5.17
CA ALA A 186 6.02 -11.82 -5.82
C ALA A 186 6.63 -11.15 -7.08
N THR A 187 7.44 -11.87 -7.85
CA THR A 187 7.99 -11.50 -9.16
C THR A 187 6.89 -11.33 -10.20
N GLY A 188 5.68 -11.83 -9.95
CA GLY A 188 4.47 -11.45 -10.68
C GLY A 188 3.88 -10.07 -10.31
N LEU A 189 4.28 -9.51 -9.17
CA LEU A 189 3.92 -8.16 -8.68
C LEU A 189 5.00 -7.12 -8.99
N CYS A 190 6.24 -7.58 -9.22
CA CYS A 190 7.31 -6.80 -9.84
C CYS A 190 7.02 -6.61 -11.35
N GLN A 191 5.82 -6.15 -11.70
CA GLN A 191 5.51 -5.75 -13.08
C GLN A 191 6.54 -4.68 -13.47
N GLU A 192 7.17 -4.83 -14.63
CA GLU A 192 7.96 -3.72 -15.17
C GLU A 192 7.05 -2.48 -15.20
N CYS A 193 7.52 -1.40 -14.60
CA CYS A 193 6.80 -0.14 -14.63
C CYS A 193 6.51 0.20 -16.10
N LEU A 194 5.30 0.68 -16.40
CA LEU A 194 4.95 1.10 -17.75
C LEU A 194 6.02 2.06 -18.32
N PRO A 195 6.27 2.06 -19.64
CA PRO A 195 7.23 2.95 -20.25
C PRO A 195 7.03 4.41 -19.80
N GLY A 196 8.08 5.03 -19.25
CA GLY A 196 8.02 6.37 -18.66
C GLY A 196 7.78 6.41 -17.15
N PHE A 197 7.75 5.27 -16.47
CA PHE A 197 7.71 5.14 -15.02
C PHE A 197 8.94 4.38 -14.53
N LYS A 198 9.42 4.72 -13.33
CA LYS A 198 10.53 4.05 -12.63
C LYS A 198 10.05 3.59 -11.26
N ARG A 199 10.74 2.63 -10.66
CA ARG A 199 10.39 2.18 -9.30
C ARG A 199 10.66 3.28 -8.28
N VAL A 200 9.77 3.39 -7.30
CA VAL A 200 9.96 4.30 -6.15
C VAL A 200 11.17 3.85 -5.31
N ASN A 201 11.36 2.53 -5.18
CA ASN A 201 12.52 1.95 -4.52
C ASN A 201 13.04 0.77 -5.35
N GLN A 202 14.31 0.84 -5.74
CA GLN A 202 14.95 -0.17 -6.60
C GLN A 202 15.03 -1.54 -5.90
N ASP A 203 15.14 -1.55 -4.57
CA ASP A 203 15.35 -2.74 -3.74
C ASP A 203 14.04 -3.30 -3.16
N ARG A 204 12.92 -2.59 -3.29
CA ARG A 204 11.59 -2.99 -2.76
C ARG A 204 10.50 -2.89 -3.82
N CYS A 205 10.15 -4.02 -4.46
CA CYS A 205 9.07 -4.11 -5.46
C CYS A 205 7.71 -3.60 -4.98
N VAL A 206 7.47 -3.67 -3.67
CA VAL A 206 6.23 -3.27 -3.01
C VAL A 206 5.98 -1.76 -2.98
N SER A 207 6.97 -0.96 -3.37
CA SER A 207 6.90 0.51 -3.33
C SER A 207 6.18 1.13 -4.53
N GLY A 208 5.81 0.31 -5.53
CA GLY A 208 5.15 0.76 -6.75
C GLY A 208 6.06 1.53 -7.72
N CYS A 209 5.44 2.20 -8.69
CA CYS A 209 6.12 2.94 -9.75
C CYS A 209 5.77 4.43 -9.68
N GLU A 210 6.78 5.30 -9.75
CA GLU A 210 6.60 6.73 -9.94
C GLU A 210 6.90 7.14 -11.38
N ARG A 211 6.33 8.26 -11.82
CA ARG A 211 6.62 8.77 -13.17
C ARG A 211 8.10 9.11 -13.24
N ASN A 212 8.78 8.63 -14.27
CA ASN A 212 10.14 9.03 -14.54
C ASN A 212 10.13 10.54 -14.85
N SER A 213 10.77 11.33 -13.98
CA SER A 213 10.89 12.78 -14.10
C SER A 213 11.60 13.23 -15.38
N ASP A 214 12.28 12.30 -16.07
CA ASP A 214 12.89 12.51 -17.40
C ASP A 214 11.88 12.49 -18.55
N SER A 215 10.64 12.04 -18.32
CA SER A 215 9.57 12.20 -19.31
C SER A 215 9.20 13.68 -19.36
N LYS A 216 9.68 14.36 -20.41
CA LYS A 216 9.49 15.79 -20.71
C LYS A 216 8.06 16.24 -20.39
N SER A 217 7.86 16.72 -19.16
CA SER A 217 6.67 17.46 -18.78
C SER A 217 6.60 18.69 -19.68
N CYS A 218 5.41 18.88 -20.25
CA CYS A 218 5.07 19.84 -21.29
C CYS A 218 5.73 21.22 -21.10
N LYS A 219 6.92 21.44 -21.70
CA LYS A 219 7.44 22.78 -21.96
C LYS A 219 6.64 23.37 -23.11
N ARG A 220 5.44 23.85 -22.77
CA ARG A 220 4.53 24.53 -23.68
C ARG A 220 5.24 25.75 -24.29
N LYS A 221 5.67 25.58 -25.55
CA LYS A 221 6.10 26.58 -26.56
C LYS A 221 6.38 28.01 -26.03
N LYS A 222 7.44 28.22 -25.24
CA LYS A 222 8.01 29.57 -25.04
C LYS A 222 8.89 30.03 -26.21
N LYS A 223 9.34 29.09 -27.06
CA LYS A 223 10.26 29.37 -28.17
C LYS A 223 9.60 30.12 -29.34
N ASN A 224 8.30 29.92 -29.59
CA ASN A 224 7.62 30.55 -30.73
C ASN A 224 7.26 32.03 -30.49
N ARG A 225 7.03 32.45 -29.23
CA ARG A 225 6.72 33.86 -28.93
C ARG A 225 7.93 34.78 -29.14
N VAL A 226 9.13 34.32 -28.81
CA VAL A 226 10.36 35.11 -28.97
C VAL A 226 10.69 35.33 -30.45
N VAL A 227 10.55 34.30 -31.28
CA VAL A 227 10.82 34.41 -32.73
C VAL A 227 9.86 35.38 -33.41
N ILE A 228 8.56 35.35 -33.06
CA ILE A 228 7.57 36.28 -33.60
C ILE A 228 7.89 37.73 -33.19
N LEU A 229 8.30 37.96 -31.94
CA LEU A 229 8.73 39.28 -31.46
C LEU A 229 9.95 39.81 -32.22
N ILE A 230 10.96 38.97 -32.48
CA ILE A 230 12.15 39.36 -33.24
C ILE A 230 11.81 39.74 -34.69
N ILE A 231 10.91 38.99 -35.33
CA ILE A 231 10.46 39.29 -36.70
C ILE A 231 9.71 40.63 -36.74
N LEU A 232 8.80 40.88 -35.79
CA LEU A 232 8.05 42.14 -35.71
C LEU A 232 8.96 43.35 -35.48
N VAL A 233 9.93 43.24 -34.56
CA VAL A 233 10.89 44.32 -34.29
C VAL A 233 11.77 44.60 -35.49
N SER A 234 12.22 43.55 -36.21
CA SER A 234 12.99 43.70 -37.44
C SER A 234 12.19 44.41 -38.54
N LEU A 235 10.93 44.04 -38.76
CA LEU A 235 10.09 44.67 -39.78
C LEU A 235 9.83 46.16 -39.49
N LEU A 236 9.61 46.51 -38.21
CA LEU A 236 9.43 47.91 -37.80
C LEU A 236 10.70 48.74 -38.03
N SER A 237 11.88 48.20 -37.70
CA SER A 237 13.14 48.93 -37.90
C SER A 237 13.44 49.17 -39.38
N PHE A 238 13.23 48.17 -40.24
CA PHE A 238 13.36 48.33 -41.70
C PHE A 238 12.38 49.38 -42.25
N GLY A 239 11.13 49.39 -41.79
CA GLY A 239 10.14 50.40 -42.17
C GLY A 239 10.58 51.83 -41.84
N CYS A 240 11.09 52.06 -40.62
CA CYS A 240 11.61 53.36 -40.21
C CYS A 240 12.80 53.83 -41.06
N ILE A 241 13.71 52.91 -41.42
CA ILE A 241 14.87 53.23 -42.27
C ILE A 241 14.41 53.67 -43.66
N ILE A 242 13.44 52.97 -44.26
CA ILE A 242 12.91 53.33 -45.58
C ILE A 242 12.25 54.70 -45.55
N LEU A 243 11.45 55.01 -44.52
CA LEU A 243 10.82 56.32 -44.35
C LEU A 243 11.85 57.45 -44.18
N ALA A 244 12.93 57.21 -43.44
CA ALA A 244 14.01 58.18 -43.29
C ALA A 244 14.72 58.45 -44.62
N ILE A 245 15.04 57.40 -45.38
CA ILE A 245 15.67 57.54 -46.70
C ILE A 245 14.76 58.29 -47.68
N ALA A 246 13.47 57.93 -47.72
CA ALA A 246 12.48 58.62 -48.56
C ALA A 246 12.34 60.09 -48.14
N GLY A 247 12.29 60.37 -46.83
CA GLY A 247 12.25 61.74 -46.30
C GLY A 247 13.47 62.57 -46.70
N ILE A 248 14.68 62.00 -46.62
CA ILE A 248 15.92 62.67 -47.06
C ILE A 248 15.90 62.92 -48.58
N ALA A 249 15.43 61.95 -49.37
CA ALA A 249 15.33 62.09 -50.82
C ALA A 249 14.34 63.20 -51.20
N ILE A 250 13.15 63.21 -50.59
CA ILE A 250 12.14 64.27 -50.80
C ILE A 250 12.69 65.63 -50.36
N TYR A 251 13.37 65.71 -49.21
CA TYR A 251 13.98 66.95 -48.74
C TYR A 251 15.03 67.48 -49.71
N LYS A 252 15.95 66.61 -50.18
CA LYS A 252 16.96 66.98 -51.18
C LYS A 252 16.32 67.43 -52.49
N TYR A 253 15.29 66.72 -52.95
CA TYR A 253 14.55 67.07 -54.16
C TYR A 253 13.88 68.44 -54.03
N ARG A 254 13.14 68.69 -52.94
CA ARG A 254 12.52 70.00 -52.66
C ARG A 254 13.55 71.12 -52.56
N ARG A 255 14.67 70.89 -51.87
CA ARG A 255 15.75 71.88 -51.75
C ARG A 255 16.38 72.20 -53.11
N TRP A 256 16.56 71.20 -53.96
CA TRP A 256 17.03 71.39 -55.34
C TRP A 256 16.01 72.20 -56.16
N LEU A 257 14.72 71.86 -56.06
CA LEU A 257 13.63 72.59 -56.73
C LEU A 257 13.57 74.06 -56.32
N TYR A 258 13.66 74.35 -55.01
CA TYR A 258 13.70 75.72 -54.50
C TYR A 258 14.92 76.50 -55.02
N ARG A 259 16.10 75.87 -55.08
CA ARG A 259 17.31 76.49 -55.65
C ARG A 259 17.20 76.72 -57.16
N SER A 260 16.56 75.80 -57.88
CA SER A 260 16.34 75.94 -59.32
C SER A 260 15.38 77.08 -59.64
N ILE A 261 14.35 77.28 -58.82
CA ILE A 261 13.39 78.39 -58.99
C ILE A 261 14.02 79.73 -58.56
N SER A 262 14.84 79.77 -57.51
CA SER A 262 15.52 81.01 -57.08
C SER A 262 16.57 81.52 -58.07
N ASN A 263 17.19 80.64 -58.85
CA ASN A 263 18.19 80.99 -59.86
C ASN A 263 17.58 81.37 -61.22
N ALA A 264 16.25 81.31 -61.36
CA ALA A 264 15.51 81.62 -62.59
C ALA A 264 14.82 83.00 -62.55
N ARG A 265 15.17 83.85 -61.59
CA ARG A 265 14.72 85.25 -61.45
C ARG A 265 15.93 86.17 -61.33
#